data_AF-A0A4S8MT40-F1
#
_entry.id   AF-A0A4S8MT40-F1
#
_cell.length_a   1.000
_cell.length_b   1.000
_cell.length_c   1.000
_cell.angle_alpha   90.00
_cell.angle_beta   90.00
_cell.angle_gamma   90.00
#
_symmetry.space_group_name_H-M   'P 1'
#
loop_
_entity.id
_entity.type
_entity.pdbx_description
1 polymer ?
#
loop_
_entity_poly.entity_id
_entity_poly.type
_entity_poly.pdbx_seq_one_letter_code
_entity_poly.pdbx_strand_id
1 'polypeptide(L)'
;KPAFTSPLGDQITVADKALEKAMDSFDQDTAQFPGTCATDFALSGTIFYEMARFDFLTNRTQFYEILKNAFPIMEKGTPNFASPFIYGYAALQAYSAYKDDSFLEIAKANWEYGWANTISKDSAASGQTPVKIFGLCRSSKSDLLHHLLANQF
;
A
#
# COMPACT_ATOMS: atom_id res chain seq x y z
N LYS A 1 -10.98 26.17 -14.80
CA LYS A 1 -9.77 25.36 -14.55
C LYS A 1 -8.81 26.25 -13.76
N PRO A 2 -8.36 25.89 -12.55
CA PRO A 2 -7.35 26.70 -11.86
C PRO A 2 -6.09 26.70 -12.72
N ALA A 3 -5.54 27.89 -12.99
CA ALA A 3 -4.26 28.04 -13.65
C ALA A 3 -3.19 28.01 -12.56
N PHE A 4 -2.28 27.02 -12.60
CA PHE A 4 -1.04 27.11 -11.84
C PHE A 4 -0.22 28.24 -12.47
N THR A 5 -0.16 29.38 -11.80
CA THR A 5 0.46 30.61 -12.33
C THR A 5 1.99 30.61 -12.23
N SER A 6 2.58 29.66 -11.51
CA SER A 6 4.03 29.55 -11.33
C SER A 6 4.70 28.74 -12.45
N PRO A 7 5.90 29.12 -12.92
CA PRO A 7 6.73 28.32 -13.81
C PRO A 7 6.96 26.88 -13.31
N LEU A 8 7.12 25.92 -14.23
CA LEU A 8 7.34 24.51 -13.90
C LEU A 8 8.59 24.29 -13.02
N GLY A 9 9.68 25.00 -13.30
CA GLY A 9 10.91 24.89 -12.50
C GLY A 9 10.72 25.30 -11.04
N ASP A 10 9.89 26.31 -10.79
CA ASP A 10 9.55 26.75 -9.43
C ASP A 10 8.71 25.70 -8.72
N GLN A 11 7.75 25.08 -9.42
CA GLN A 11 6.94 24.00 -8.88
C GLN A 11 7.78 22.77 -8.51
N ILE A 12 8.74 22.39 -9.36
CA ILE A 12 9.69 21.30 -9.07
C ILE A 12 10.51 21.65 -7.83
N THR A 13 11.03 22.88 -7.74
CA THR A 13 11.84 23.33 -6.60
C THR A 13 11.05 23.32 -5.28
N VAL A 14 9.77 23.70 -5.33
CA VAL A 14 8.90 23.63 -4.14
C VAL A 14 8.67 22.19 -3.71
N ALA A 15 8.40 21.28 -4.66
CA ALA A 15 8.20 19.86 -4.37
C ALA A 15 9.46 19.20 -3.81
N ASP A 16 10.62 19.50 -4.40
CA ASP A 16 11.95 19.06 -3.97
C ASP A 16 12.18 19.38 -2.49
N LYS A 17 12.07 20.67 -2.16
CA LYS A 17 12.24 21.18 -0.79
C LYS A 17 11.21 20.62 0.17
N ALA A 18 9.98 20.36 -0.26
CA ALA A 18 8.95 19.79 0.60
C ALA A 18 9.27 18.33 0.96
N LEU A 19 9.74 17.54 0.00
CA LEU A 19 10.16 16.15 0.23
C LEU A 19 11.42 16.10 1.10
N GLU A 20 12.41 16.97 0.85
CA GLU A 20 13.58 17.12 1.73
C GLU A 20 13.14 17.49 3.16
N LYS A 21 12.24 18.47 3.30
CA LYS A 21 11.77 18.92 4.60
C LYS A 21 11.01 17.84 5.36
N ALA A 22 10.26 16.98 4.65
CA ALA A 22 9.59 15.85 5.29
C ALA A 22 10.60 14.92 5.98
N MET A 23 11.78 14.72 5.38
CA MET A 23 12.82 13.84 5.92
C MET A 23 13.38 14.27 7.28
N ASP A 24 13.23 15.54 7.66
CA ASP A 24 13.61 16.01 9.01
C ASP A 24 12.86 15.26 10.12
N SER A 25 11.67 14.74 9.81
CA SER A 25 10.85 13.97 10.74
C SER A 25 10.99 12.46 10.52
N PHE A 26 11.73 11.98 9.53
CA PHE A 26 11.80 10.55 9.22
C PHE A 26 12.63 9.79 10.25
N ASP A 27 12.02 8.80 10.90
CA ASP A 27 12.73 7.86 11.76
C ASP A 27 13.37 6.77 10.90
N GLN A 28 14.70 6.81 10.81
CA GLN A 28 15.47 5.86 10.01
C GLN A 28 15.51 4.45 10.61
N ASP A 29 15.32 4.29 11.92
CA ASP A 29 15.40 2.98 12.58
C ASP A 29 14.11 2.18 12.35
N THR A 30 12.98 2.87 12.26
CA THR A 30 11.66 2.27 12.00
C THR A 30 11.20 2.42 10.55
N ALA A 31 11.92 3.22 9.75
CA ALA A 31 11.54 3.64 8.40
C ALA A 31 10.14 4.26 8.33
N GLN A 32 9.77 5.04 9.35
CA GLN A 32 8.45 5.65 9.49
C GLN A 32 8.52 7.15 9.72
N PHE A 33 7.50 7.85 9.27
CA PHE A 33 7.23 9.20 9.73
C PHE A 33 6.41 9.14 11.02
N PRO A 34 6.74 9.94 12.05
CA PRO A 34 6.06 9.94 13.32
C PRO A 34 4.60 10.32 13.14
N GLY A 35 3.72 9.57 13.80
CA GLY A 35 2.32 9.88 13.93
C GLY A 35 1.73 9.20 15.16
N THR A 36 0.42 9.38 15.36
CA THR A 36 -0.30 8.88 16.54
C THR A 36 -1.36 7.83 16.19
N CYS A 37 -1.39 7.31 14.96
CA CYS A 37 -2.51 6.49 14.47
C CYS A 37 -2.07 5.34 13.57
N ALA A 38 -2.86 4.26 13.49
CA ALA A 38 -2.58 3.12 12.61
C ALA A 38 -2.43 3.49 11.11
N THR A 39 -2.83 4.70 10.72
CA THR A 39 -2.61 5.29 9.39
C THR A 39 -1.17 5.70 9.09
N ASP A 40 -0.26 5.68 10.07
CA ASP A 40 1.13 6.16 9.93
C ASP A 40 1.97 5.28 8.99
N PHE A 41 1.62 3.99 8.89
CA PHE A 41 2.15 3.09 7.86
C PHE A 41 1.74 3.55 6.44
N ALA A 42 0.51 4.04 6.28
CA ALA A 42 0.06 4.51 4.97
C ALA A 42 0.75 5.82 4.57
N LEU A 43 1.04 6.69 5.54
CA LEU A 43 1.77 7.93 5.30
C LEU A 43 3.17 7.66 4.75
N SER A 44 3.92 6.77 5.39
CA SER A 44 5.30 6.46 5.00
C SER A 44 5.35 5.86 3.59
N GLY A 45 4.49 4.88 3.28
CA GLY A 45 4.41 4.34 1.93
C GLY A 45 3.97 5.35 0.88
N THR A 46 3.10 6.30 1.23
CA THR A 46 2.69 7.39 0.32
C THR A 46 3.87 8.32 0.03
N ILE A 47 4.63 8.72 1.04
CA ILE A 47 5.80 9.58 0.86
C ILE A 47 6.87 8.86 0.02
N PHE A 48 7.09 7.56 0.25
CA PHE A 48 8.02 6.77 -0.55
C PHE A 48 7.62 6.72 -2.03
N TYR A 49 6.32 6.58 -2.31
CA TYR A 49 5.80 6.65 -3.66
C TYR A 49 6.07 8.02 -4.30
N GLU A 50 5.80 9.13 -3.60
CA GLU A 50 6.02 10.47 -4.14
C GLU A 50 7.51 10.78 -4.34
N MET A 51 8.41 10.27 -3.49
CA MET A 51 9.86 10.36 -3.69
C MET A 51 10.31 9.68 -4.98
N ALA A 52 9.94 8.41 -5.16
CA ALA A 52 10.26 7.66 -6.37
C ALA A 52 9.64 8.31 -7.63
N ARG A 53 8.42 8.83 -7.51
CA ARG A 53 7.74 9.52 -8.59
C ARG A 53 8.39 10.86 -8.94
N PHE A 54 8.83 11.62 -7.94
CA PHE A 54 9.57 12.86 -8.14
C PHE A 54 10.86 12.60 -8.91
N ASP A 55 11.65 11.63 -8.46
CA ASP A 55 12.91 11.23 -9.12
C ASP A 55 12.66 10.76 -10.55
N PHE A 56 11.65 9.93 -10.78
CA PHE A 56 11.25 9.51 -12.13
C PHE A 56 10.87 10.69 -13.04
N LEU A 57 10.02 11.61 -12.56
CA LEU A 57 9.52 12.74 -13.35
C LEU A 57 10.58 13.81 -13.61
N THR A 58 11.59 13.91 -12.74
CA THR A 58 12.67 14.89 -12.86
C THR A 58 13.97 14.29 -13.41
N ASN A 59 13.97 12.98 -13.72
CA ASN A 59 15.14 12.20 -14.15
C ASN A 59 16.32 12.35 -13.16
N ARG A 60 16.00 12.22 -11.87
CA ARG A 60 16.94 12.27 -10.75
C ARG A 60 16.91 10.94 -9.99
N THR A 61 17.85 10.79 -9.07
CA THR A 61 17.96 9.61 -8.19
C THR A 61 18.24 10.01 -6.74
N GLN A 62 17.76 11.19 -6.34
CA GLN A 62 18.13 11.79 -5.06
C GLN A 62 17.61 11.01 -3.85
N PHE A 63 16.50 10.30 -4.00
CA PHE A 63 15.86 9.52 -2.94
C PHE A 63 16.16 8.02 -3.03
N TYR A 64 16.97 7.59 -4.00
CA TYR A 64 17.25 6.17 -4.23
C TYR A 64 17.78 5.46 -2.97
N GLU A 65 18.84 5.98 -2.34
CA GLU A 65 19.46 5.35 -1.15
C GLU A 65 18.52 5.33 0.05
N ILE A 66 17.71 6.38 0.24
CA ILE A 66 16.71 6.44 1.30
C ILE A 66 15.70 5.30 1.12
N LEU A 67 15.17 5.15 -0.09
CA LEU A 67 14.18 4.12 -0.40
C LEU A 67 14.79 2.72 -0.33
N LYS A 68 16.00 2.53 -0.85
CA LYS A 68 16.72 1.25 -0.84
C LYS A 68 16.91 0.73 0.59
N ASN A 69 17.18 1.62 1.53
CA ASN A 69 17.37 1.27 2.95
C ASN A 69 16.04 1.14 3.71
N ALA A 70 15.02 1.93 3.36
CA ALA A 70 13.77 1.96 4.10
C ALA A 70 12.88 0.72 3.87
N PHE A 71 12.77 0.21 2.64
CA PHE A 71 11.87 -0.92 2.36
C PHE A 71 12.20 -2.20 3.15
N PRO A 72 13.46 -2.65 3.27
CA PRO A 72 13.80 -3.83 4.08
C PRO A 72 13.45 -3.68 5.57
N ILE A 73 13.60 -2.46 6.12
CA ILE A 73 13.22 -2.16 7.51
C ILE A 73 11.72 -2.32 7.69
N MET A 74 10.94 -1.77 6.76
CA MET A 74 9.48 -1.90 6.77
C MET A 74 9.03 -3.36 6.64
N GLU A 75 9.61 -4.13 5.72
CA GLU A 75 9.28 -5.55 5.55
C GLU A 75 9.48 -6.36 6.83
N LYS A 76 10.57 -6.08 7.57
CA LYS A 76 10.86 -6.74 8.84
C LYS A 76 9.84 -6.38 9.93
N GLY A 77 9.42 -5.11 9.99
CA GLY A 77 8.43 -4.63 10.95
C GLY A 77 7.00 -5.11 10.66
N THR A 78 6.68 -5.31 9.38
CA THR A 78 5.39 -5.83 8.90
C THR A 78 5.62 -6.92 7.85
N PRO A 79 5.89 -8.17 8.26
CA PRO A 79 6.16 -9.26 7.32
C PRO A 79 5.10 -9.39 6.23
N ASN A 80 5.55 -9.52 4.99
CA ASN A 80 4.72 -9.54 3.77
C ASN A 80 3.87 -8.29 3.56
N PHE A 81 4.18 -7.18 4.25
CA PHE A 81 3.43 -5.92 4.19
C PHE A 81 1.92 -6.13 4.37
N ALA A 82 1.56 -6.98 5.34
CA ALA A 82 0.21 -7.50 5.56
C ALA A 82 -0.91 -6.44 5.67
N SER A 83 -0.52 -5.18 5.83
CA SER A 83 -1.29 -3.95 5.65
C SER A 83 -0.24 -2.82 5.57
N PRO A 84 -0.11 -1.97 4.53
CA PRO A 84 -1.02 -1.62 3.41
C PRO A 84 -0.40 -1.76 1.98
N PHE A 85 -1.25 -2.00 0.96
CA PHE A 85 -0.88 -2.09 -0.48
C PHE A 85 -0.04 -0.94 -1.04
N ILE A 86 -0.02 0.19 -0.32
CA ILE A 86 0.72 1.38 -0.70
C ILE A 86 2.23 1.12 -0.81
N TYR A 87 2.82 0.21 -0.02
CA TYR A 87 4.24 -0.11 -0.14
C TYR A 87 4.54 -0.89 -1.42
N GLY A 88 3.64 -1.79 -1.84
CA GLY A 88 3.74 -2.44 -3.15
C GLY A 88 3.71 -1.44 -4.30
N TYR A 89 2.82 -0.44 -4.25
CA TYR A 89 2.78 0.63 -5.25
C TYR A 89 4.02 1.51 -5.21
N ALA A 90 4.49 1.89 -4.02
CA ALA A 90 5.72 2.65 -3.86
C ALA A 90 6.94 1.91 -4.41
N ALA A 91 7.06 0.61 -4.14
CA ALA A 91 8.14 -0.23 -4.65
C ALA A 91 8.08 -0.37 -6.18
N LEU A 92 6.88 -0.54 -6.76
CA LEU A 92 6.72 -0.56 -8.21
C LEU A 92 7.14 0.77 -8.87
N GLN A 93 6.80 1.89 -8.22
CA GLN A 93 7.20 3.21 -8.67
C GLN A 93 8.72 3.42 -8.56
N ALA A 94 9.34 2.94 -7.47
CA ALA A 94 10.79 2.94 -7.28
C ALA A 94 11.51 2.09 -8.33
N TYR A 95 11.01 0.88 -8.64
CA TYR A 95 11.52 0.09 -9.75
C TYR A 95 11.41 0.84 -11.08
N SER A 96 10.30 1.54 -11.30
CA SER A 96 10.11 2.34 -12.52
C SER A 96 11.14 3.46 -12.64
N ALA A 97 11.47 4.13 -11.53
CA ALA A 97 12.46 5.20 -11.43
C ALA A 97 13.91 4.70 -11.59
N TYR A 98 14.28 3.62 -10.91
CA TYR A 98 15.68 3.25 -10.70
C TYR A 98 16.13 1.97 -11.42
N LYS A 99 15.19 1.14 -11.89
CA LYS A 99 15.46 -0.17 -12.51
C LYS A 99 16.26 -1.13 -11.63
N ASP A 100 16.13 -1.00 -10.32
CA ASP A 100 16.72 -1.94 -9.35
C ASP A 100 15.73 -3.03 -8.97
N ASP A 101 16.12 -4.28 -9.25
CA ASP A 101 15.29 -5.46 -9.06
C ASP A 101 14.85 -5.70 -7.61
N SER A 102 15.56 -5.19 -6.60
CA SER A 102 15.09 -5.35 -5.22
C SER A 102 13.73 -4.69 -5.00
N PHE A 103 13.47 -3.54 -5.63
CA PHE A 103 12.16 -2.90 -5.55
C PHE A 103 11.09 -3.72 -6.29
N LEU A 104 11.46 -4.38 -7.38
CA LEU A 104 10.56 -5.29 -8.09
C LEU A 104 10.20 -6.51 -7.24
N GLU A 105 11.16 -7.08 -6.50
CA GLU A 105 10.92 -8.19 -5.58
C GLU A 105 9.93 -7.81 -4.48
N ILE A 106 10.09 -6.64 -3.86
CA ILE A 106 9.15 -6.12 -2.85
C ILE A 106 7.75 -5.91 -3.44
N ALA A 107 7.66 -5.36 -4.65
CA ALA A 107 6.38 -5.15 -5.33
C ALA A 107 5.67 -6.48 -5.62
N LYS A 108 6.42 -7.51 -6.06
CA LYS A 108 5.89 -8.87 -6.30
C LYS A 108 5.39 -9.49 -5.01
N ALA A 109 6.16 -9.42 -3.92
CA ALA A 109 5.74 -9.98 -2.63
C ALA A 109 4.42 -9.35 -2.12
N ASN A 110 4.29 -8.02 -2.23
CA ASN A 110 3.05 -7.32 -1.90
C ASN A 110 1.87 -7.77 -2.78
N TRP A 111 2.10 -7.91 -4.09
CA TRP A 111 1.08 -8.36 -5.03
C TRP A 111 0.61 -9.78 -4.73
N GLU A 112 1.55 -10.70 -4.49
CA GLU A 112 1.26 -12.10 -4.16
C GLU A 112 0.49 -12.22 -2.84
N TYR A 113 0.86 -11.43 -1.83
CA TYR A 113 0.10 -11.36 -0.58
C TYR A 113 -1.34 -10.89 -0.81
N GLY A 114 -1.52 -9.81 -1.57
CA GLY A 114 -2.85 -9.31 -1.94
C GLY A 114 -3.68 -10.35 -2.70
N TRP A 115 -3.04 -11.03 -3.65
CA TRP A 115 -3.66 -12.10 -4.45
C TRP A 115 -4.14 -13.26 -3.57
N ALA A 116 -3.30 -13.74 -2.64
CA ALA A 116 -3.65 -14.83 -1.73
C ALA A 116 -4.84 -14.50 -0.81
N ASN A 117 -5.07 -13.21 -0.55
CA ASN A 117 -6.19 -12.71 0.25
C ASN A 117 -7.42 -12.30 -0.58
N THR A 118 -7.35 -12.39 -1.91
CA THR A 118 -8.47 -12.06 -2.81
C THR A 118 -9.40 -13.27 -2.97
N ILE A 119 -10.71 -13.06 -2.77
CA ILE A 119 -11.71 -14.12 -2.91
C ILE A 119 -11.96 -14.41 -4.40
N SER A 120 -11.63 -15.62 -4.83
CA SER A 120 -12.01 -16.14 -6.16
C SER A 120 -13.48 -16.57 -6.20
N LYS A 121 -14.04 -16.82 -7.39
CA LYS A 121 -15.40 -17.37 -7.52
C LYS A 121 -15.53 -18.73 -6.84
N ASP A 122 -14.52 -19.58 -6.96
CA ASP A 122 -14.48 -20.89 -6.32
C ASP A 122 -14.35 -20.75 -4.80
N SER A 123 -13.60 -19.76 -4.34
CA SER A 123 -13.50 -19.41 -2.92
C SER A 123 -14.84 -18.93 -2.36
N ALA A 124 -15.58 -18.13 -3.12
CA ALA A 124 -16.93 -17.71 -2.74
C ALA A 124 -17.92 -18.88 -2.71
N ALA A 125 -17.82 -19.81 -3.64
CA ALA A 125 -18.69 -20.99 -3.72
C ALA A 125 -18.40 -22.05 -2.63
N SER A 126 -17.12 -22.22 -2.30
CA SER A 126 -16.65 -23.21 -1.31
C SER A 126 -16.58 -22.67 0.11
N GLY A 127 -16.56 -21.34 0.28
CA GLY A 127 -16.29 -20.70 1.56
C GLY A 127 -14.82 -20.76 1.95
N GLN A 128 -13.90 -21.04 1.03
CA GLN A 128 -12.49 -21.26 1.36
C GLN A 128 -11.60 -20.34 0.53
N THR A 129 -10.75 -19.56 1.18
CA THR A 129 -9.61 -18.88 0.54
C THR A 129 -8.31 -19.64 0.85
N PRO A 130 -7.22 -19.40 0.11
CA PRO A 130 -5.92 -20.00 0.41
C PRO A 130 -5.43 -19.76 1.85
N VAL A 131 -5.93 -18.69 2.48
CA VAL A 131 -5.51 -18.24 3.82
C VAL A 131 -6.58 -18.42 4.90
N LYS A 132 -7.84 -18.73 4.56
CA LYS A 132 -8.94 -18.79 5.53
C LYS A 132 -10.13 -19.62 5.06
N ILE A 133 -10.66 -20.45 5.95
CA ILE A 133 -11.94 -21.16 5.76
C ILE A 133 -13.05 -20.39 6.49
N PHE A 134 -14.11 -20.06 5.77
CA PHE A 134 -15.34 -19.48 6.29
C PHE A 134 -16.42 -20.56 6.32
N GLY A 135 -17.05 -20.77 7.47
CA GLY A 135 -18.27 -21.57 7.53
C GLY A 135 -19.37 -20.85 6.76
N LEU A 136 -19.66 -21.28 5.53
CA LEU A 136 -20.81 -20.76 4.79
C LEU A 136 -22.08 -21.26 5.48
N CYS A 137 -22.79 -20.35 6.15
CA CYS A 137 -24.15 -20.64 6.61
C CYS A 137 -25.05 -20.68 5.37
N ARG A 138 -25.27 -21.88 4.81
CA ARG A 138 -26.23 -22.08 3.74
C ARG A 138 -27.62 -21.89 4.33
N SER A 139 -28.22 -20.70 4.18
CA SER A 139 -29.65 -20.56 4.41
C SER A 139 -30.38 -21.34 3.33
N SER A 140 -31.07 -22.40 3.73
CA SER A 140 -31.96 -23.10 2.83
C SER A 140 -33.25 -22.29 2.69
N LYS A 141 -33.91 -22.31 1.52
CA LYS A 141 -35.25 -21.70 1.36
C LYS A 141 -36.30 -22.28 2.34
N SER A 142 -36.00 -23.42 2.98
CA SER A 142 -36.82 -24.04 4.03
C SER A 142 -36.82 -23.22 5.33
N ASP A 143 -35.73 -22.52 5.65
CA ASP A 143 -35.62 -21.76 6.91
C ASP A 143 -36.38 -20.42 6.87
N LEU A 144 -36.69 -19.93 5.67
CA LEU A 144 -37.53 -18.73 5.49
C LEU A 144 -39.01 -18.98 5.80
N LEU A 145 -39.50 -20.22 5.66
CA LEU A 145 -40.90 -20.55 5.94
C LEU A 145 -41.18 -20.80 7.44
N HIS A 146 -40.20 -21.29 8.20
CA HIS A 146 -40.36 -21.45 9.65
C HIS A 146 -40.21 -20.15 10.44
N HIS A 147 -39.48 -19.15 9.94
CA HIS A 147 -39.40 -17.84 10.60
C HIS A 147 -40.52 -16.86 10.23
N LEU A 148 -41.20 -17.01 9.08
CA LEU A 148 -42.35 -16.16 8.73
C LEU A 148 -43.67 -16.61 9.36
N LEU A 149 -43.79 -17.85 9.85
CA LEU A 149 -45.01 -18.36 10.52
C LEU A 149 -44.94 -18.32 12.05
N ALA A 150 -43.79 -18.04 12.65
CA ALA A 150 -43.63 -17.97 14.11
C ALA A 150 -43.92 -16.57 14.70
N ASN A 151 -44.26 -15.57 13.87
CA ASN A 151 -44.50 -14.19 14.28
C ASN A 151 -45.92 -13.69 13.96
N GLN A 152 -46.87 -14.60 13.76
CA GLN A 152 -48.29 -14.28 13.75
C GLN A 152 -49.04 -15.18 14.72
N PHE A 153 -49.00 -14.84 16.01
CA PHE A 153 -50.11 -14.79 16.97
C PHE A 153 -49.62 -14.10 18.25
#